data_AF-A0A3Q0JQK2-F1
#
_entry.id   AF-A0A3Q0JQK2-F1
#
_cell.length_a   1.000
_cell.length_b   1.000
_cell.length_c   1.000
_cell.angle_alpha   90.00
_cell.angle_beta   90.00
_cell.angle_gamma   90.00
#
_symmetry.space_group_name_H-M   'P 1'
#
loop_
_entity.id
_entity.type
_entity.pdbx_description
1 polymer ?
#
loop_
_entity_poly.entity_id
_entity_poly.type
_entity_poly.pdbx_seq_one_letter_code
_entity_poly.pdbx_strand_id
1 'polypeptide(L)'
;MFYAIGHFSRFIKPGSRVLKANSRSRTVEVLATIDKDENHVVVVLFNSGNKNVDITISDHGKRSIPLTLLKRSVVTLMYQA
;
A
#
# COMPACT_ATOMS: atom_id res chain seq x y z
N MET A 1 -15.89 7.74 5.32
CA MET A 1 -15.63 7.61 3.87
C MET A 1 -14.60 8.60 3.34
N PHE A 2 -14.69 9.90 3.65
CA PHE A 2 -13.78 10.93 3.09
C PHE A 2 -12.27 10.58 3.16
N TYR A 3 -11.77 10.21 4.35
CA TYR A 3 -10.35 9.85 4.51
C TYR A 3 -9.94 8.60 3.74
N ALA A 4 -10.78 7.56 3.74
CA ALA A 4 -10.50 6.34 3.00
C ALA A 4 -10.37 6.62 1.50
N ILE A 5 -11.27 7.41 0.92
CA ILE A 5 -11.20 7.83 -0.50
C ILE A 5 -9.92 8.66 -0.75
N GLY A 6 -9.55 9.55 0.18
CA GLY A 6 -8.34 10.36 0.08
C GLY A 6 -7.04 9.56 -0.01
N HIS A 7 -6.96 8.37 0.61
CA HIS A 7 -5.82 7.46 0.48
C HIS A 7 -5.61 6.94 -0.95
N PHE A 8 -6.66 6.97 -1.78
CA PHE A 8 -6.58 6.62 -3.20
C PHE A 8 -6.46 7.88 -4.06
N SER A 9 -7.42 8.80 -3.97
CA SER A 9 -7.55 9.92 -4.91
C SER A 9 -6.38 10.90 -4.88
N ARG A 10 -5.69 11.03 -3.73
CA ARG A 10 -4.52 11.91 -3.61
C ARG A 10 -3.26 11.32 -4.23
N PHE A 11 -3.12 9.99 -4.25
CA PHE A 11 -1.86 9.32 -4.55
C PHE A 11 -1.89 8.51 -5.85
N ILE A 12 -3.03 7.91 -6.20
CA ILE A 12 -3.21 7.14 -7.43
C ILE A 12 -3.69 8.09 -8.52
N LYS A 13 -2.81 8.38 -9.48
CA LYS A 13 -3.11 9.28 -10.60
C LYS A 13 -3.86 8.55 -11.71
N PRO A 14 -4.65 9.26 -12.53
CA PRO A 14 -5.23 8.69 -13.74
C PRO A 14 -4.14 8.08 -14.65
N GLY A 15 -4.39 6.87 -15.15
CA GLY A 15 -3.43 6.14 -15.98
C GLY A 15 -2.41 5.29 -15.20
N SER A 16 -2.43 5.33 -13.86
CA SER A 16 -1.70 4.35 -13.05
C SER A 16 -2.18 2.92 -13.31
N ARG A 17 -1.26 1.97 -13.24
CA ARG A 17 -1.52 0.55 -13.50
C ARG A 17 -1.40 -0.25 -12.20
N VAL A 18 -2.33 -1.18 -11.99
CA VAL A 18 -2.31 -2.06 -10.81
C VAL A 18 -1.19 -3.09 -10.94
N LEU A 19 -0.40 -3.25 -9.88
CA LEU A 19 0.62 -4.27 -9.75
C LEU A 19 0.09 -5.47 -8.98
N LYS A 20 0.65 -6.65 -9.22
CA LYS A 20 0.34 -7.86 -8.45
C LYS A 20 1.00 -7.77 -7.08
N ALA A 21 0.20 -7.49 -6.05
CA ALA A 21 0.63 -7.50 -4.65
C ALA A 21 -0.19 -8.52 -3.87
N ASN A 22 0.48 -9.26 -2.98
CA ASN A 22 -0.17 -10.22 -2.09
C ASN A 22 0.25 -9.96 -0.65
N SER A 23 -0.71 -10.03 0.25
CA SER A 23 -0.46 -10.01 1.70
C SER A 23 -0.48 -11.43 2.24
N ARG A 24 0.42 -11.73 3.18
CA ARG A 24 0.41 -13.00 3.94
C ARG A 24 -0.49 -12.93 5.17
N SER A 25 -0.91 -11.73 5.58
CA SER A 25 -1.78 -11.53 6.73
C SER A 25 -3.24 -11.63 6.33
N ARG A 26 -4.05 -12.31 7.14
CA ARG A 26 -5.50 -12.43 6.95
C ARG A 26 -6.27 -11.13 7.17
N THR A 27 -5.67 -10.16 7.86
CA THR A 27 -6.32 -8.89 8.22
C THR A 27 -5.78 -7.70 7.44
N VAL A 28 -4.71 -7.89 6.65
CA VAL A 28 -4.08 -6.81 5.89
C VAL A 28 -4.38 -7.02 4.42
N GLU A 29 -5.13 -6.09 3.85
CA GLU A 29 -5.35 -5.96 2.42
C GLU A 29 -4.35 -4.98 1.82
N VAL A 30 -3.97 -5.20 0.57
CA VAL A 30 -2.96 -4.41 -0.12
C VAL A 30 -3.40 -4.13 -1.56
N LEU A 31 -3.21 -2.89 -1.98
CA LEU A 31 -3.25 -2.47 -3.36
C LEU A 31 -1.93 -1.78 -3.69
N ALA A 32 -1.24 -2.26 -4.73
CA ALA A 32 -0.06 -1.59 -5.25
C ALA A 32 -0.37 -1.09 -6.67
N THR A 33 0.04 0.14 -6.97
CA THR A 33 -0.06 0.73 -8.31
C THR A 33 1.25 1.38 -8.68
N ILE A 34 1.56 1.41 -9.97
CA ILE A 34 2.66 2.19 -10.52
C ILE A 34 2.09 3.33 -11.37
N ASP A 35 2.74 4.49 -11.36
CA ASP A 35 2.39 5.59 -12.25
C ASP A 35 2.69 5.26 -13.72
N LYS A 36 2.10 6.07 -14.62
CA LYS A 36 2.22 5.87 -16.07
C LYS A 36 3.67 5.93 -16.55
N ASP A 37 4.49 6.74 -15.88
CA ASP A 37 5.89 6.96 -16.21
C ASP A 37 6.83 5.92 -15.56
N GLU A 38 6.27 4.93 -14.86
CA GLU A 38 6.98 3.85 -14.15
C GLU A 38 8.02 4.32 -13.11
N ASN A 39 7.85 5.52 -12.57
CA ASN A 39 8.77 6.15 -11.63
C ASN A 39 8.33 6.02 -10.17
N HIS A 40 7.01 5.95 -9.91
CA HIS A 40 6.47 5.96 -8.56
C HIS A 40 5.56 4.76 -8.33
N VAL A 41 5.87 4.00 -7.28
CA VAL A 41 4.99 2.98 -6.74
C VAL A 41 4.23 3.54 -5.56
N VAL A 42 2.92 3.38 -5.59
CA VAL A 42 1.99 3.71 -4.50
C VAL A 42 1.44 2.41 -3.95
N VAL A 43 1.55 2.23 -2.63
CA VAL A 43 1.02 1.07 -1.91
C VAL A 43 0.02 1.54 -0.88
N VAL A 44 -1.23 1.12 -1.03
CA VAL A 44 -2.30 1.34 -0.05
C VAL A 44 -2.47 0.04 0.75
N LEU A 45 -2.39 0.17 2.07
CA LEU A 45 -2.48 -0.93 3.02
C LEU A 45 -3.67 -0.68 3.95
N PHE A 46 -4.51 -1.69 4.12
CA PHE A 46 -5.63 -1.62 5.04
C PHE A 46 -5.54 -2.76 6.05
N ASN A 47 -5.36 -2.43 7.32
CA ASN A 47 -5.47 -3.40 8.41
C ASN A 47 -6.89 -3.35 8.99
N SER A 48 -7.73 -4.31 8.61
CA SER A 48 -9.08 -4.50 9.15
C SER A 48 -9.08 -5.10 10.56
N GLY A 49 -7.93 -5.57 11.04
CA GLY A 49 -7.75 -6.24 12.31
C GLY A 49 -7.85 -5.31 13.53
N ASN A 50 -8.10 -5.92 14.69
CA ASN A 50 -8.17 -5.23 15.98
C ASN A 50 -6.81 -5.14 16.70
N LYS A 51 -5.72 -5.56 16.04
CA LYS A 51 -4.35 -5.53 16.57
C LYS A 51 -3.43 -4.80 15.60
N ASN A 52 -2.36 -4.25 16.15
CA ASN A 52 -1.26 -3.73 15.33
C ASN A 52 -0.55 -4.92 14.67
N VAL A 53 -0.06 -4.72 13.45
CA VAL A 53 0.60 -5.75 12.65
C VAL A 53 1.89 -5.17 12.09
N ASP A 54 3.01 -5.78 12.44
CA ASP A 54 4.30 -5.48 11.80
C ASP A 54 4.36 -6.20 10.47
N ILE A 55 4.64 -5.46 9.41
CA ILE A 55 4.77 -5.99 8.06
C ILE A 55 6.07 -5.49 7.43
N THR A 56 6.53 -6.23 6.42
CA THR A 56 7.61 -5.80 5.54
C THR A 56 7.08 -5.82 4.12
N ILE A 57 7.12 -4.68 3.45
CA ILE A 57 6.86 -4.61 2.00
C ILE A 57 8.14 -5.08 1.31
N SER A 58 8.03 -6.11 0.48
CA SER A 58 9.14 -6.61 -0.34
C SER A 58 8.86 -6.34 -1.80
N ASP A 59 9.68 -5.50 -2.42
CA ASP A 59 9.59 -5.18 -3.84
C ASP A 59 10.66 -5.96 -4.62
N HIS A 60 10.22 -7.04 -5.28
CA HIS A 60 11.04 -7.93 -6.12
C HIS A 60 12.41 -8.34 -5.51
N GLY A 61 12.52 -8.38 -4.18
CA GLY A 61 13.77 -8.67 -3.46
C GLY A 61 14.81 -7.54 -3.46
N LYS A 62 14.57 -6.41 -4.16
CA LYS A 62 15.48 -5.26 -4.23
C LYS A 62 15.34 -4.33 -3.03
N ARG A 63 14.13 -4.22 -2.48
CA ARG A 63 13.83 -3.31 -1.38
C ARG A 63 12.92 -3.97 -0.35
N SER A 64 13.23 -3.71 0.91
CA SER A 64 12.45 -4.12 2.08
C SER A 64 12.12 -2.89 2.91
N ILE A 65 10.84 -2.60 3.07
CA ILE A 65 10.35 -1.45 3.85
C ILE A 65 9.58 -2.01 5.06
N PRO A 66 10.19 -2.06 6.25
CA PRO A 66 9.49 -2.46 7.47
C PRO A 66 8.56 -1.34 7.93
N LEU A 67 7.35 -1.69 8.38
CA LEU A 67 6.42 -0.75 8.99
C LEU A 67 5.45 -1.45 9.94
N THR A 68 4.90 -0.68 10.88
CA THR A 68 3.83 -1.15 11.78
C THR A 68 2.50 -0.57 11.33
N LEU A 69 1.57 -1.42 10.91
CA LEU A 69 0.18 -1.05 10.65
C LEU A 69 -0.61 -1.06 11.96
N LEU A 70 -1.16 0.08 12.34
CA LEU A 70 -2.04 0.17 13.50
C LEU A 70 -3.33 -0.61 13.28
N LYS A 71 -3.98 -1.04 14.37
CA LYS A 71 -5.32 -1.64 14.29
C LYS A 71 -6.30 -0.70 13.57
N ARG A 72 -7.18 -1.27 12.73
CA ARG A 72 -8.24 -0.53 12.02
C ARG A 72 -7.73 0.72 11.29
N SER A 73 -6.61 0.60 10.58
CA SER A 73 -5.96 1.73 9.92
C SER A 73 -5.80 1.51 8.43
N VAL A 74 -5.77 2.63 7.69
CA VAL A 74 -5.37 2.70 6.29
C VAL A 74 -4.08 3.51 6.22
N VAL A 75 -3.08 3.00 5.52
CA VAL A 75 -1.79 3.67 5.31
C VAL A 75 -1.49 3.66 3.83
N THR A 76 -1.09 4.81 3.30
CA THR A 76 -0.57 4.92 1.92
C THR A 76 0.91 5.26 1.97
N LEU A 77 1.70 4.51 1.22
CA LEU A 77 3.13 4.73 1.03
C LEU A 77 3.40 5.00 -0.44
N MET A 78 4.36 5.88 -0.71
CA MET A 78 4.82 6.18 -2.06
C MET A 78 6.34 6.15 -2.06
N TYR A 79 6.94 5.47 -3.03
CA TYR A 79 8.38 5.41 -3.23
C TYR A 79 8.74 5.34 -4.71
N GLN A 80 9.99 5.64 -5.03
CA GLN A 80 10.52 5.52 -6.38
C GLN A 80 10.80 4.06 -6.73
N ALA A 81 10.34 3.61 -7.89
CA ALA A 81 10.53 2.26 -8.42
C ALA A 81 12.01 1.87 -8.59
#